data_AF-A0AAE9ZVH2-F1
#
_entry.id   AF-A0AAE9ZVH2-F1
#
_cell.length_a   1.000
_cell.length_b   1.000
_cell.length_c   1.000
_cell.angle_alpha   90.00
_cell.angle_beta   90.00
_cell.angle_gamma   90.00
#
_symmetry.space_group_name_H-M   'P 1'
#
loop_
_entity.id
_entity.type
_entity.pdbx_description
1 polymer ?
#
loop_
_entity_poly.entity_id
_entity_poly.type
_entity_poly.pdbx_seq_one_letter_code
_entity_poly.pdbx_strand_id
1 'polypeptide(L)'
;MGFHRLCFAGLISLTSGLMAQESVSAESTPPRVRALSPTVADAVTAALPKFQPNRPDSEADDWDLPEPKNQIIRLPRVVVEGTRPPVFTEREVHTDKGLAELAVKRYFTETGLALNSFTLPLVGMSKEAYAMMLWKQDERLRLIGELSEEADLTEAFGDPDRADQLRDYLNDTLAHPTLFLNPGSVALRDLRGQ
;
A
#
# COMPACT_ATOMS: atom_id res chain seq x y z
N MET A 1 32.06 -12.27 40.68
CA MET A 1 31.72 -10.89 40.29
C MET A 1 30.22 -10.86 40.06
N GLY A 2 29.51 -10.17 40.95
CA GLY A 2 28.12 -10.43 41.31
C GLY A 2 27.08 -9.77 40.40
N PHE A 3 25.93 -10.44 40.32
CA PHE A 3 24.73 -10.05 39.59
C PHE A 3 24.09 -8.78 40.16
N HIS A 4 23.84 -7.77 39.32
CA HIS A 4 22.91 -6.68 39.64
C HIS A 4 21.49 -7.07 39.22
N ARG A 5 20.69 -7.53 40.19
CA ARG A 5 19.22 -7.55 40.11
C ARG A 5 18.70 -6.30 40.80
N LEU A 6 18.09 -5.40 40.05
CA LEU A 6 17.30 -4.29 40.59
C LEU A 6 15.92 -4.82 40.98
N CYS A 7 15.67 -4.87 42.29
CA CYS A 7 14.36 -5.10 42.88
C CYS A 7 13.48 -3.85 42.70
N PHE A 8 12.30 -4.02 42.10
CA PHE A 8 11.21 -3.04 42.18
C PHE A 8 10.25 -3.51 43.28
N ALA A 9 10.05 -2.69 44.30
CA ALA A 9 9.19 -2.97 45.44
C ALA A 9 8.06 -1.94 45.54
N GLY A 10 6.86 -2.42 45.87
CA GLY A 10 5.72 -1.63 46.38
C GLY A 10 4.72 -1.19 45.30
N LEU A 11 3.40 -1.18 45.53
CA LEU A 11 2.61 -1.51 46.72
C LEU A 11 1.14 -1.59 46.27
N ILE A 12 0.43 -2.65 46.68
CA ILE A 12 -0.99 -2.89 46.42
C ILE A 12 -1.80 -2.06 47.43
N SER A 13 -2.86 -1.37 46.99
CA SER A 13 -3.89 -0.84 47.90
C SER A 13 -5.28 -1.30 47.47
N LEU A 14 -5.83 -2.17 48.32
CA LEU A 14 -7.23 -2.56 48.44
C LEU A 14 -8.01 -1.40 49.10
N THR A 15 -9.19 -1.07 48.59
CA THR A 15 -10.25 -0.46 49.40
C THR A 15 -11.56 -1.20 49.21
N SER A 16 -12.04 -1.73 50.33
CA SER A 16 -13.33 -2.38 50.53
C SER A 16 -14.41 -1.32 50.77
N GLY A 17 -15.62 -1.56 50.25
CA GLY A 17 -16.83 -0.80 50.59
C GLY A 17 -18.04 -1.73 50.58
N LEU A 18 -18.70 -1.87 51.73
CA LEU A 18 -19.66 -2.89 52.11
C LEU A 18 -21.03 -2.26 52.40
N MET A 19 -22.11 -2.97 52.02
CA MET A 19 -23.52 -2.95 52.49
C MET A 19 -24.37 -1.66 52.38
N ALA A 20 -25.52 -1.79 51.71
CA ALA A 20 -26.82 -1.41 52.26
C ALA A 20 -27.96 -2.17 51.56
N GLN A 21 -28.83 -2.76 52.39
CA GLN A 21 -29.98 -3.60 52.07
C GLN A 21 -31.24 -2.77 52.30
N GLU A 22 -32.25 -2.81 51.43
CA GLU A 22 -33.62 -2.50 51.86
C GLU A 22 -34.68 -3.21 51.02
N SER A 23 -35.52 -3.93 51.73
CA SER A 23 -36.65 -4.75 51.29
C SER A 23 -37.92 -3.91 51.22
N VAL A 24 -38.70 -4.03 50.13
CA VAL A 24 -40.14 -3.77 50.18
C VAL A 24 -40.89 -4.86 49.42
N SER A 25 -41.62 -5.66 50.20
CA SER A 25 -42.63 -6.60 49.75
C SER A 25 -43.83 -5.82 49.21
N ALA A 26 -44.25 -6.11 47.98
CA ALA A 26 -45.55 -5.68 47.46
C ALA A 26 -46.22 -6.85 46.76
N GLU A 27 -47.33 -7.27 47.34
CA GLU A 27 -48.25 -8.31 46.91
C GLU A 27 -48.78 -8.05 45.48
N SER A 28 -48.71 -9.03 44.58
CA SER A 28 -49.41 -8.96 43.29
C SER A 28 -50.08 -10.29 42.96
N THR A 29 -51.39 -10.20 42.67
CA THR A 29 -52.31 -11.29 42.35
C THR A 29 -51.87 -12.07 41.10
N PRO A 30 -52.02 -13.41 41.03
CA PRO A 30 -51.63 -14.14 39.83
C PRO A 30 -52.56 -13.82 38.64
N PRO A 31 -52.01 -13.70 37.42
CA PRO A 31 -52.82 -13.53 36.21
C PRO A 31 -53.63 -14.79 35.93
N ARG A 32 -54.94 -14.65 35.65
CA ARG A 32 -55.78 -15.75 35.18
C ARG A 32 -55.30 -16.22 33.81
N VAL A 33 -54.56 -17.33 33.78
CA VAL A 33 -54.26 -18.06 32.56
C VAL A 33 -55.53 -18.76 32.10
N ARG A 34 -56.20 -18.22 31.07
CA ARG A 34 -57.27 -18.96 30.39
C ARG A 34 -56.60 -20.02 29.51
N ALA A 35 -56.45 -21.22 30.05
CA ALA A 35 -56.06 -22.38 29.25
C ALA A 35 -57.20 -22.69 28.27
N LEU A 36 -56.93 -22.61 26.96
CA LEU A 36 -57.84 -23.16 25.95
C LEU A 36 -57.82 -24.69 26.07
N SER A 37 -58.94 -25.35 25.81
CA SER A 37 -58.95 -26.82 25.74
C SER A 37 -58.04 -27.29 24.59
N PRO A 38 -57.38 -28.44 24.73
CA PRO A 38 -56.42 -28.94 23.73
C PRO A 38 -57.06 -29.04 22.34
N THR A 39 -58.34 -29.43 22.27
CA THR A 39 -59.10 -29.52 21.03
C THR A 39 -59.26 -28.18 20.31
N VAL A 40 -59.39 -27.06 21.04
CA VAL A 40 -59.50 -25.72 20.46
C VAL A 40 -58.13 -25.21 20.01
N ALA A 41 -57.07 -25.53 20.76
CA ALA A 41 -55.71 -25.20 20.36
C ALA A 41 -55.30 -25.94 19.06
N ASP A 42 -55.68 -27.20 18.93
CA ASP A 42 -55.43 -28.00 17.73
C ASP A 42 -56.21 -27.47 16.52
N ALA A 43 -57.47 -27.05 16.72
CA ALA A 43 -58.26 -26.44 15.64
C ALA A 43 -57.65 -25.12 15.14
N VAL A 44 -57.08 -24.32 16.04
CA VAL A 44 -56.42 -23.05 15.68
C VAL A 44 -55.09 -23.28 14.97
N THR A 45 -54.28 -24.25 15.43
CA THR A 45 -53.01 -24.58 14.76
C THR A 45 -53.22 -25.25 13.40
N ALA A 46 -54.28 -26.05 13.24
CA ALA A 46 -54.65 -26.64 11.95
C ALA A 46 -55.15 -25.59 10.92
N ALA A 47 -55.73 -24.48 11.39
CA ALA A 47 -56.21 -23.40 10.53
C ALA A 47 -55.10 -22.42 10.08
N LEU A 48 -53.92 -22.48 10.70
CA LEU A 48 -52.79 -21.60 10.35
C LEU A 48 -51.98 -22.19 9.19
N PRO A 49 -51.58 -21.38 8.19
CA PRO A 49 -50.72 -21.85 7.11
C PRO A 49 -49.35 -22.25 7.67
N LYS A 50 -48.86 -23.43 7.26
CA LYS A 50 -47.58 -23.96 7.73
C LYS A 50 -46.45 -23.13 7.14
N PHE A 51 -45.85 -22.27 7.96
CA PHE A 51 -44.70 -21.45 7.56
C PHE A 51 -43.52 -22.37 7.22
N GLN A 52 -43.13 -22.39 5.95
CA GLN A 52 -41.84 -22.92 5.51
C GLN A 52 -40.97 -21.72 5.22
N PRO A 53 -39.95 -21.41 6.06
CA PRO A 53 -39.01 -20.36 5.71
C PRO A 53 -38.35 -20.74 4.38
N ASN A 54 -38.42 -19.84 3.40
CA ASN A 54 -37.68 -20.00 2.16
C ASN A 54 -36.20 -19.99 2.54
N ARG A 55 -35.55 -21.17 2.52
CA ARG A 55 -34.11 -21.25 2.70
C ARG A 55 -33.53 -20.68 1.40
N PRO A 56 -32.80 -19.55 1.42
CA PRO A 56 -32.13 -19.11 0.22
C PRO A 56 -31.17 -20.23 -0.20
N ASP A 57 -31.27 -20.65 -1.46
CA ASP A 57 -30.25 -21.47 -2.07
C ASP A 57 -28.97 -20.65 -2.00
N SER A 58 -28.03 -21.07 -1.14
CA SER A 58 -26.70 -20.51 -1.18
C SER A 58 -26.11 -21.01 -2.49
N GLU A 59 -26.14 -20.16 -3.52
CA GLU A 59 -25.18 -20.18 -4.61
C GLU A 59 -23.82 -19.92 -3.95
N ALA A 60 -23.26 -20.97 -3.36
CA ALA A 60 -21.86 -21.01 -3.03
C ALA A 60 -21.16 -20.95 -4.39
N ASP A 61 -20.47 -19.85 -4.64
CA ASP A 61 -19.35 -19.86 -5.58
C ASP A 61 -18.32 -20.85 -5.01
N ASP A 62 -18.53 -22.14 -5.27
CA ASP A 62 -17.61 -23.22 -5.00
C ASP A 62 -16.44 -23.07 -5.97
N TRP A 63 -15.55 -22.15 -5.64
CA TRP A 63 -14.20 -22.20 -6.18
C TRP A 63 -13.60 -23.53 -5.72
N ASP A 64 -13.30 -24.43 -6.66
CA ASP A 64 -12.65 -25.75 -6.46
C ASP A 64 -11.21 -25.60 -5.90
N LEU A 65 -11.08 -24.99 -4.72
CA LEU A 65 -9.83 -24.81 -4.02
C LEU A 65 -9.68 -25.97 -3.03
N PRO A 66 -8.55 -26.68 -3.06
CA PRO A 66 -8.33 -27.80 -2.16
C PRO A 66 -8.38 -27.32 -0.71
N GLU A 67 -9.21 -27.99 0.10
CA GLU A 67 -9.30 -27.70 1.53
C GLU A 67 -7.91 -27.82 2.18
N PRO A 68 -7.50 -26.83 2.99
CA PRO A 68 -6.22 -26.88 3.64
C PRO A 68 -6.16 -28.08 4.60
N LYS A 69 -5.06 -28.84 4.55
CA LYS A 69 -4.81 -30.01 5.42
C LYS A 69 -4.95 -29.71 6.92
N ASN A 70 -4.77 -28.45 7.29
CA ASN A 70 -5.07 -27.92 8.60
C ASN A 70 -6.46 -27.31 8.46
N GLN A 71 -7.47 -27.81 9.15
CA GLN A 71 -8.92 -27.49 9.08
C GLN A 71 -9.29 -25.99 9.33
N ILE A 72 -8.34 -25.08 9.21
CA ILE A 72 -8.47 -23.64 9.26
C ILE A 72 -9.08 -23.18 7.93
N ILE A 73 -10.34 -22.75 7.98
CA ILE A 73 -11.04 -22.13 6.85
C ILE A 73 -10.24 -20.90 6.41
N ARG A 74 -9.73 -20.92 5.17
CA ARG A 74 -9.03 -19.76 4.60
C ARG A 74 -10.07 -18.83 4.01
N LEU A 75 -10.04 -17.57 4.44
CA LEU A 75 -10.86 -16.54 3.83
C LEU A 75 -10.42 -16.31 2.37
N PRO A 76 -11.35 -15.95 1.48
CA PRO A 76 -11.02 -15.58 0.11
C PRO A 76 -10.09 -14.37 0.11
N ARG A 77 -9.07 -14.39 -0.77
CA ARG A 77 -8.16 -13.26 -0.96
C ARG A 77 -8.91 -12.17 -1.72
N VAL A 78 -9.36 -11.14 -1.01
CA VAL A 78 -9.95 -9.96 -1.64
C VAL A 78 -8.83 -8.95 -1.89
N VAL A 79 -8.57 -8.64 -3.16
CA VAL A 79 -7.69 -7.52 -3.55
C VAL A 79 -8.56 -6.28 -3.67
N VAL A 80 -8.25 -5.23 -2.89
CA VAL A 80 -8.93 -3.94 -3.02
C VAL A 80 -8.23 -3.15 -4.12
N GLU A 81 -8.87 -3.05 -5.27
CA GLU A 81 -8.43 -2.21 -6.36
C GLU A 81 -8.88 -0.77 -6.10
N GLY A 82 -7.94 0.17 -6.12
CA GLY A 82 -8.21 1.59 -5.97
C GLY A 82 -7.19 2.40 -6.76
N THR A 83 -7.58 3.59 -7.22
CA THR A 83 -6.67 4.48 -7.95
C THR A 83 -5.60 5.00 -6.99
N ARG A 84 -4.36 4.52 -7.16
CA ARG A 84 -3.20 5.10 -6.45
C ARG A 84 -3.00 6.54 -6.93
N PRO A 85 -2.74 7.52 -6.05
CA PRO A 85 -2.36 8.85 -6.50
C PRO A 85 -1.11 8.75 -7.39
N PRO A 86 -1.01 9.60 -8.44
CA PRO A 86 0.17 9.59 -9.29
C PRO A 86 1.41 9.93 -8.47
N VAL A 87 2.49 9.18 -8.69
CA VAL A 87 3.80 9.48 -8.12
C VAL A 87 4.51 10.38 -9.12
N PHE A 88 4.69 11.65 -8.75
CA PHE A 88 5.36 12.61 -9.63
C PHE A 88 6.89 12.48 -9.53
N THR A 89 7.57 12.53 -10.67
CA THR A 89 9.03 12.57 -10.72
C THR A 89 9.56 14.00 -10.56
N GLU A 90 10.83 14.17 -10.18
CA GLU A 90 11.45 15.50 -10.06
C GLU A 90 11.33 16.32 -11.36
N ARG A 91 11.38 15.64 -12.51
CA ARG A 91 11.22 16.23 -13.84
C ARG A 91 9.81 16.74 -14.10
N GLU A 92 8.80 16.08 -13.55
CA GLU A 92 7.39 16.47 -13.71
C GLU A 92 6.99 17.58 -12.73
N VAL A 93 7.61 17.63 -11.56
CA VAL A 93 7.34 18.64 -10.53
C VAL A 93 7.98 19.98 -10.86
N HIS A 94 9.20 19.97 -11.42
CA HIS A 94 9.98 21.17 -11.65
C HIS A 94 9.96 21.64 -13.10
N THR A 95 9.98 22.96 -13.29
CA THR A 95 10.30 23.55 -14.59
C THR A 95 11.78 23.34 -14.93
N ASP A 96 12.17 23.44 -16.19
CA ASP A 96 13.58 23.26 -16.62
C ASP A 96 14.57 24.13 -15.83
N LYS A 97 14.16 25.37 -15.50
CA LYS A 97 14.98 26.29 -14.69
C LYS A 97 15.06 25.84 -13.23
N GLY A 98 13.93 25.45 -12.65
CA GLY A 98 13.90 24.95 -11.27
C GLY A 98 14.68 23.65 -11.10
N LEU A 99 14.67 22.79 -12.13
CA LEU A 99 15.43 21.55 -12.18
C LEU A 99 16.94 21.86 -12.28
N ALA A 100 17.35 22.83 -13.10
CA ALA A 100 18.75 23.27 -13.15
C ALA A 100 19.23 23.83 -11.80
N GLU A 101 18.43 24.65 -11.13
CA GLU A 101 18.74 25.16 -9.78
C GLU A 101 18.84 24.03 -8.74
N LEU A 102 17.92 23.05 -8.81
CA LEU A 102 17.94 21.87 -7.95
C LEU A 102 19.20 21.02 -8.20
N ALA A 103 19.55 20.78 -9.46
CA ALA A 103 20.75 20.05 -9.85
C ALA A 103 22.01 20.77 -9.34
N VAL A 104 22.09 22.10 -9.48
CA VAL A 104 23.20 22.88 -8.94
C VAL A 104 23.33 22.69 -7.42
N LYS A 105 22.22 22.73 -6.68
CA LYS A 105 22.21 22.49 -5.23
C LYS A 105 22.60 21.06 -4.85
N ARG A 106 22.29 20.07 -5.68
CA ARG A 106 22.61 18.65 -5.41
C ARG A 106 24.08 18.32 -5.65
N TYR A 107 24.65 18.80 -6.75
CA TYR A 107 26.00 18.40 -7.19
C TYR A 107 27.11 19.36 -6.79
N PHE A 108 26.80 20.63 -6.49
CA PHE A 108 27.80 21.60 -6.08
C PHE A 108 27.64 21.97 -4.60
N THR A 109 28.77 21.98 -3.88
CA THR A 109 28.86 22.57 -2.55
C THR A 109 28.99 24.09 -2.65
N GLU A 110 28.62 24.84 -1.60
CA GLU A 110 28.73 26.31 -1.59
C GLU A 110 30.17 26.80 -1.89
N THR A 111 31.17 26.08 -1.38
CA THR A 111 32.59 26.34 -1.69
C THR A 111 32.94 26.02 -3.14
N GLY A 112 32.41 24.92 -3.70
CA GLY A 112 32.54 24.58 -5.11
C GLY A 112 31.90 25.61 -6.04
N LEU A 113 30.78 26.20 -5.63
CA LEU A 113 30.12 27.28 -6.37
C LEU A 113 30.96 28.56 -6.38
N ALA A 114 31.55 28.94 -5.25
CA ALA A 114 32.37 30.15 -5.11
C ALA A 114 33.74 30.03 -5.82
N LEU A 115 34.35 28.85 -5.82
CA LEU A 115 35.59 28.63 -6.56
C LEU A 115 35.33 28.60 -8.07
N ASN A 116 34.22 28.01 -8.49
CA ASN A 116 33.86 27.88 -9.90
C ASN A 116 33.27 29.19 -10.49
N SER A 117 32.97 30.23 -9.67
CA SER A 117 32.57 31.55 -10.20
C SER A 117 33.77 32.38 -10.64
N PHE A 118 34.96 32.10 -10.11
CA PHE A 118 36.19 32.81 -10.46
C PHE A 118 36.94 32.18 -11.64
N THR A 119 36.69 30.91 -11.98
CA THR A 119 37.63 30.16 -12.84
C THR A 119 37.33 30.11 -14.33
N LEU A 120 36.12 30.38 -14.85
CA LEU A 120 35.87 30.19 -16.30
C LEU A 120 34.84 31.17 -16.92
N PRO A 121 35.27 32.37 -17.36
CA PRO A 121 34.39 33.30 -18.06
C PRO A 121 34.22 33.11 -19.57
N LEU A 122 34.98 32.24 -20.28
CA LEU A 122 35.02 32.29 -21.76
C LEU A 122 35.03 30.98 -22.58
N VAL A 123 35.21 29.76 -22.04
CA VAL A 123 35.38 28.53 -22.87
C VAL A 123 34.70 27.26 -22.28
N GLY A 124 33.63 27.38 -21.48
CA GLY A 124 33.04 26.22 -20.78
C GLY A 124 31.52 26.13 -20.82
N MET A 125 30.98 24.93 -20.55
CA MET A 125 29.56 24.74 -20.20
C MET A 125 29.24 25.53 -18.93
N SER A 126 28.06 26.17 -18.86
CA SER A 126 27.64 26.85 -17.63
C SER A 126 27.54 25.87 -16.45
N LYS A 127 27.65 26.36 -15.21
CA LYS A 127 27.52 25.50 -14.02
C LYS A 127 26.20 24.75 -13.99
N GLU A 128 25.14 25.43 -14.39
CA GLU A 128 23.80 24.87 -14.55
C GLU A 128 23.79 23.77 -15.63
N ALA A 129 24.40 24.02 -16.79
CA ALA A 129 24.48 23.01 -17.86
C ALA A 129 25.29 21.77 -17.44
N TYR A 130 26.36 21.96 -16.69
CA TYR A 130 27.15 20.86 -16.14
C TYR A 130 26.40 20.10 -15.05
N ALA A 131 25.75 20.79 -14.12
CA ALA A 131 24.89 20.16 -13.11
C ALA A 131 23.74 19.38 -13.76
N MET A 132 23.12 19.93 -14.80
CA MET A 132 22.09 19.26 -15.58
C MET A 132 22.61 18.01 -16.29
N MET A 133 23.84 18.03 -16.78
CA MET A 133 24.46 16.85 -17.38
C MET A 133 24.66 15.74 -16.33
N LEU A 134 25.13 16.07 -15.12
CA LEU A 134 25.25 15.12 -14.02
C LEU A 134 23.88 14.57 -13.60
N TRP A 135 22.90 15.44 -13.41
CA TRP A 135 21.53 15.04 -13.08
C TRP A 135 20.96 14.06 -14.11
N LYS A 136 21.13 14.34 -15.40
CA LYS A 136 20.66 13.44 -16.47
C LYS A 136 21.34 12.07 -16.44
N GLN A 137 22.61 12.02 -16.06
CA GLN A 137 23.32 10.75 -15.91
C GLN A 137 22.80 9.95 -14.71
N ASP A 138 22.59 10.60 -13.56
CA ASP A 138 22.03 9.95 -12.39
C ASP A 138 20.61 9.46 -12.62
N GLU A 139 19.76 10.28 -13.26
CA GLU A 139 18.40 9.90 -13.61
C GLU A 139 18.38 8.70 -14.57
N ARG A 140 19.30 8.64 -15.53
CA ARG A 140 19.50 7.47 -16.38
C ARG A 140 19.87 6.23 -15.58
N LEU A 141 20.81 6.34 -14.63
CA LEU A 141 21.22 5.21 -13.79
C LEU A 141 20.05 4.71 -12.92
N ARG A 142 19.25 5.64 -12.39
CA ARG A 142 18.03 5.33 -11.64
C ARG A 142 17.03 4.54 -12.50
N LEU A 143 16.75 5.02 -13.71
CA LEU A 143 15.84 4.37 -14.66
C LEU A 143 16.34 2.98 -15.11
N ILE A 144 17.65 2.80 -15.29
CA ILE A 144 18.24 1.49 -15.58
C ILE A 144 17.94 0.51 -14.43
N GLY A 145 18.10 0.97 -13.18
CA GLY A 145 17.78 0.17 -11.99
C GLY A 145 16.31 -0.21 -11.92
N GLU A 146 15.41 0.75 -12.07
CA GLU A 146 13.95 0.51 -12.04
C GLU A 146 13.48 -0.43 -13.14
N LEU A 147 13.93 -0.23 -14.38
CA LEU A 147 13.51 -1.09 -15.50
C LEU A 147 14.10 -2.50 -15.40
N SER A 148 15.32 -2.64 -14.89
CA SER A 148 15.91 -3.95 -14.62
C SER A 148 15.11 -4.70 -13.56
N GLU A 149 14.76 -4.03 -12.45
CA GLU A 149 13.95 -4.62 -11.39
C GLU A 149 12.53 -4.97 -11.89
N GLU A 150 11.90 -4.09 -12.68
CA GLU A 150 10.58 -4.37 -13.28
C GLU A 150 10.63 -5.59 -14.20
N ALA A 151 11.67 -5.73 -15.02
CA ALA A 151 11.84 -6.89 -15.88
C ALA A 151 11.95 -8.20 -15.06
N ASP A 152 12.76 -8.19 -14.01
CA ASP A 152 12.96 -9.37 -13.15
C ASP A 152 11.68 -9.74 -12.39
N LEU A 153 10.93 -8.75 -11.89
CA LEU A 153 9.64 -8.97 -11.25
C LEU A 153 8.61 -9.53 -12.26
N THR A 154 8.55 -8.96 -13.46
CA THR A 154 7.61 -9.39 -14.51
C THR A 154 7.88 -10.83 -14.95
N GLU A 155 9.15 -11.22 -15.07
CA GLU A 155 9.53 -12.60 -15.34
C GLU A 155 9.11 -13.53 -14.18
N ALA A 156 9.31 -13.11 -12.93
CA ALA A 156 8.92 -13.88 -11.76
C ALA A 156 7.39 -14.06 -11.64
N PHE A 157 6.59 -13.10 -12.14
CA PHE A 157 5.13 -13.18 -12.19
C PHE A 157 4.58 -13.98 -13.38
N GLY A 158 5.45 -14.41 -14.31
CA GLY A 158 5.09 -15.35 -15.37
C GLY A 158 4.89 -14.76 -16.77
N ASP A 159 5.29 -13.50 -17.00
CA ASP A 159 5.17 -12.83 -18.30
C ASP A 159 6.56 -12.59 -18.96
N PRO A 160 7.23 -13.64 -19.48
CA PRO A 160 8.61 -13.52 -19.99
C PRO A 160 8.72 -12.61 -21.22
N ASP A 161 7.73 -12.61 -22.12
CA ASP A 161 7.74 -11.77 -23.33
C ASP A 161 7.77 -10.27 -22.99
N ARG A 162 7.14 -9.87 -21.88
CA ARG A 162 7.16 -8.49 -21.40
C ARG A 162 8.48 -8.14 -20.75
N ALA A 163 9.07 -9.07 -20.00
CA ALA A 163 10.39 -8.90 -19.42
C ALA A 163 11.47 -8.68 -20.50
N ASP A 164 11.40 -9.43 -21.61
CA ASP A 164 12.29 -9.26 -22.74
C ASP A 164 12.12 -7.89 -23.42
N GLN A 165 10.88 -7.43 -23.62
CA GLN A 165 10.61 -6.08 -24.15
C GLN A 165 11.19 -4.97 -23.26
N LEU A 166 11.11 -5.11 -21.94
CA LEU A 166 11.69 -4.15 -21.00
C LEU A 166 13.22 -4.14 -21.08
N ARG A 167 13.84 -5.31 -21.24
CA ARG A 167 15.30 -5.44 -21.41
C ARG A 167 15.78 -4.85 -22.73
N ASP A 168 15.05 -5.09 -23.82
CA ASP A 168 15.31 -4.49 -25.12
C ASP A 168 15.22 -2.96 -25.06
N TYR A 169 14.14 -2.45 -24.45
CA TYR A 169 13.96 -1.01 -24.25
C TYR A 169 15.10 -0.39 -23.40
N LEU A 170 15.52 -1.06 -22.34
CA LEU A 170 16.65 -0.63 -21.50
C LEU A 170 17.95 -0.55 -22.32
N ASN A 171 18.24 -1.58 -23.12
CA ASN A 171 19.43 -1.65 -23.96
C ASN A 171 19.45 -0.58 -25.05
N ASP A 172 18.32 -0.35 -25.71
CA ASP A 172 18.19 0.59 -26.81
C ASP A 172 18.23 2.06 -26.35
N THR A 173 17.57 2.38 -25.24
CA THR A 173 17.37 3.78 -24.82
C THR A 173 18.35 4.25 -23.77
N LEU A 174 18.68 3.40 -22.79
CA LEU A 174 19.44 3.81 -21.62
C LEU A 174 20.86 3.28 -21.62
N ALA A 175 21.21 2.17 -22.27
CA ALA A 175 22.57 1.61 -22.14
C ALA A 175 23.68 2.50 -22.72
N HIS A 176 23.35 3.44 -23.63
CA HIS A 176 24.33 4.29 -24.30
C HIS A 176 24.39 5.69 -23.67
N PRO A 177 25.53 6.12 -23.09
CA PRO A 177 25.65 7.48 -22.56
C PRO A 177 25.63 8.49 -23.71
N THR A 178 24.66 9.40 -23.72
CA THR A 178 24.65 10.56 -24.63
C THR A 178 25.66 11.60 -24.16
N LEU A 179 26.93 11.25 -24.23
CA LEU A 179 28.01 12.18 -23.95
C LEU A 179 28.85 12.37 -25.20
N PHE A 180 28.90 13.64 -25.60
CA PHE A 180 29.71 14.25 -26.64
C PHE A 180 29.13 14.21 -28.07
N LEU A 181 28.62 15.37 -28.51
CA LEU A 181 28.38 15.76 -29.90
C LEU A 181 27.17 15.15 -30.64
N ASN A 182 25.98 15.12 -30.03
CA ASN A 182 24.77 15.03 -30.85
C ASN A 182 23.75 16.11 -30.45
N PRO A 183 23.63 17.23 -31.21
CA PRO A 183 22.55 18.20 -31.05
C PRO A 183 21.22 17.69 -31.66
N GLY A 184 21.14 16.41 -32.03
CA GLY A 184 19.88 15.75 -32.38
C GLY A 184 19.20 15.23 -31.13
N SER A 185 18.11 15.89 -30.75
CA SER A 185 17.14 15.42 -29.76
C SER A 185 16.83 13.93 -29.93
N VAL A 186 17.37 13.08 -29.06
CA VAL A 186 16.75 11.77 -28.84
C VAL A 186 15.52 12.07 -28.01
N ALA A 187 14.35 12.07 -28.64
CA ALA A 187 13.10 11.99 -27.91
C ALA A 187 13.19 10.71 -27.07
N LEU A 188 13.27 10.87 -25.75
CA LEU A 188 13.02 9.78 -24.82
C LEU A 188 11.61 9.30 -25.15
N ARG A 189 11.51 8.22 -25.94
CA ARG A 189 10.23 7.56 -26.20
C ARG A 189 9.80 6.96 -24.89
N ASP A 190 8.81 7.54 -24.24
CA ASP A 190 8.20 6.92 -23.07
C ASP A 190 7.58 5.56 -23.48
N LEU A 191 7.22 4.71 -22.51
CA LEU A 191 6.47 3.45 -22.71
C LEU A 191 5.13 3.64 -23.48
N ARG A 192 4.75 4.88 -23.79
CA ARG A 192 3.58 5.28 -24.60
C ARG A 192 3.90 5.64 -26.06
N GLY A 193 5.17 5.58 -26.47
CA GLY A 193 5.59 5.80 -27.85
C GLY A 193 5.49 7.25 -28.37
N GLN A 194 5.48 8.24 -27.49
CA GLN A 194 5.57 9.67 -27.84
C GLN A 194 6.93 10.24 -27.44
#